data_AF-A0A4Y1WT94-F1
#
_entry.id   AF-A0A4Y1WT94-F1
#
_cell.length_a   1.000
_cell.length_b   1.000
_cell.length_c   1.000
_cell.angle_alpha   90.00
_cell.angle_beta   90.00
_cell.angle_gamma   90.00
#
_symmetry.space_group_name_H-M   'P 1'
#
loop_
_entity.id
_entity.type
_entity.pdbx_description
1 polymer ?
#
loop_
_entity_poly.entity_id
_entity_poly.type
_entity_poly.pdbx_seq_one_letter_code
_entity_poly.pdbx_strand_id
1 'polypeptide(L)'
;MKVWSCHLPFSRTLDISVLSDSARMANIGFLTEMIAICGEFGPKKLVLHPSSEPIADAEREQRILNSIASIGVLREAAACIGAELCIEDLPRTCLGRNSAELLRIIAPYPDVKICFDTNHLLSEGLLHFVEACGDRIATVHVSDYDMIDERHWLPGKGKIDWPALYRALMKAGYKGVFMYELKRGEGSFSEMVAIYKRMATDAVKIR
;
A
#
# COMPACT_ATOMS: atom_id res chain seq x y z
N MET A 1 11.87 -9.78 18.29
CA MET A 1 10.74 -9.87 17.32
C MET A 1 11.24 -9.40 15.97
N LYS A 2 10.72 -9.91 14.84
CA LYS A 2 11.00 -9.35 13.50
C LYS A 2 9.70 -8.74 12.99
N VAL A 3 9.67 -7.42 12.80
CA VAL A 3 8.49 -6.71 12.28
C VAL A 3 8.69 -6.42 10.81
N TRP A 4 7.77 -6.90 9.96
CA TRP A 4 7.85 -6.68 8.52
C TRP A 4 7.47 -5.25 8.16
N SER A 5 6.27 -4.83 8.57
CA SER A 5 5.74 -3.49 8.33
C SER A 5 4.96 -2.98 9.54
N CYS A 6 4.91 -1.66 9.70
CA CYS A 6 3.90 -0.99 10.49
C CYS A 6 3.07 -0.10 9.57
N HIS A 7 1.75 -0.15 9.71
CA HIS A 7 0.86 0.78 9.03
C HIS A 7 0.75 2.06 9.86
N LEU A 8 1.04 3.21 9.24
CA LEU A 8 0.85 4.49 9.92
C LEU A 8 -0.64 4.79 10.05
N PRO A 9 -1.09 5.43 11.15
CA PRO A 9 -2.49 5.74 11.32
C PRO A 9 -3.00 6.67 10.21
N PHE A 10 -4.26 6.48 9.81
CA PHE A 10 -4.92 7.30 8.82
C PHE A 10 -6.39 7.49 9.20
N SER A 11 -6.98 8.60 8.75
CA SER A 11 -8.41 8.87 8.86
C SER A 11 -8.76 10.04 7.95
N ARG A 12 -10.07 10.34 7.82
CA ARG A 12 -10.52 11.54 7.09
C ARG A 12 -9.96 12.86 7.63
N THR A 13 -9.51 12.90 8.89
CA THR A 13 -8.91 14.09 9.50
C THR A 13 -7.39 14.00 9.56
N LEU A 14 -6.84 12.79 9.61
CA LEU A 14 -5.40 12.51 9.53
C LEU A 14 -5.02 12.23 8.08
N ASP A 15 -4.86 13.31 7.32
CA ASP A 15 -4.63 13.30 5.88
C ASP A 15 -3.53 14.29 5.51
N ILE A 16 -2.47 13.78 4.88
CA ILE A 16 -1.25 14.52 4.55
C ILE A 16 -1.36 15.37 3.29
N SER A 17 -2.46 15.28 2.54
CA SER A 17 -2.63 16.02 1.29
C SER A 17 -3.59 17.20 1.42
N VAL A 18 -4.15 17.46 2.61
CA VAL A 18 -5.15 18.51 2.83
C VAL A 18 -4.69 19.90 2.38
N LEU A 19 -5.64 20.71 1.89
CA LEU A 19 -5.37 22.05 1.34
C LEU A 19 -4.94 23.05 2.41
N SER A 20 -5.41 22.88 3.65
CA SER A 20 -5.01 23.72 4.77
C SER A 20 -3.60 23.37 5.20
N ASP A 21 -2.65 24.28 5.02
CA ASP A 21 -1.25 24.07 5.42
C ASP A 21 -1.10 23.82 6.92
N SER A 22 -1.88 24.51 7.76
CA SER A 22 -1.83 24.30 9.22
C SER A 22 -2.27 22.89 9.60
N ALA A 23 -3.37 22.40 9.02
CA ALA A 23 -3.84 21.04 9.24
C ALA A 23 -2.85 20.01 8.69
N ARG A 24 -2.30 20.26 7.51
CA ARG A 24 -1.30 19.39 6.88
C ARG A 24 -0.03 19.28 7.72
N MET A 25 0.50 20.39 8.21
CA MET A 25 1.69 20.41 9.08
C MET A 25 1.42 19.70 10.42
N ALA A 26 0.23 19.86 11.00
CA ALA A 26 -0.16 19.13 12.21
C ALA A 26 -0.20 17.61 11.97
N ASN A 27 -0.79 17.18 10.85
CA ASN A 27 -0.85 15.76 10.46
C ASN A 27 0.55 15.17 10.21
N ILE A 28 1.44 15.91 9.55
CA ILE A 28 2.84 15.50 9.36
C ILE A 28 3.56 15.40 10.71
N GLY A 29 3.36 16.36 11.62
CA GLY A 29 3.95 16.35 12.96
C GLY A 29 3.54 15.11 13.74
N PHE A 30 2.25 14.79 13.77
CA PHE A 30 1.74 13.57 14.40
C PHE A 30 2.31 12.30 13.77
N LEU A 31 2.33 12.21 12.43
CA LEU A 31 2.90 11.04 11.75
C LEU A 31 4.40 10.89 12.00
N THR A 32 5.13 12.00 12.13
CA THR A 32 6.56 11.99 12.47
C THR A 32 6.78 11.41 13.87
N GLU A 33 5.97 11.78 14.84
CA GLU A 33 5.98 11.20 16.19
C GLU A 33 5.65 9.70 16.15
N MET A 34 4.62 9.31 15.39
CA MET A 34 4.25 7.90 15.20
C MET A 34 5.38 7.09 14.56
N ILE A 35 6.09 7.64 13.58
CA ILE A 35 7.26 7.01 12.96
C ILE A 35 8.35 6.78 14.01
N ALA A 36 8.65 7.77 14.85
CA ALA A 36 9.65 7.62 15.91
C ALA A 36 9.27 6.49 16.88
N ILE A 37 8.00 6.42 17.30
CA ILE A 37 7.48 5.32 18.14
C ILE A 37 7.60 3.97 17.42
N CYS A 38 7.29 3.91 16.12
CA CYS A 38 7.47 2.70 15.32
C CYS A 38 8.92 2.19 15.32
N GLY A 39 9.90 3.09 15.46
CA GLY A 39 11.33 2.76 15.57
C GLY A 39 11.66 1.76 16.67
N GLU A 40 10.93 1.77 17.79
CA GLU A 40 11.11 0.82 18.90
C GLU A 40 10.84 -0.64 18.49
N PHE A 41 10.06 -0.85 17.43
CA PHE A 41 9.76 -2.18 16.91
C PHE A 41 10.70 -2.62 15.77
N GLY A 42 11.54 -1.72 15.26
CA GLY A 42 12.43 -1.94 14.13
C GLY A 42 11.76 -2.51 12.87
N PRO A 43 10.65 -1.91 12.36
CA PRO A 43 9.99 -2.40 11.17
C PRO A 43 10.87 -2.21 9.93
N LYS A 44 10.79 -3.16 8.98
CA LYS A 44 11.48 -2.96 7.69
C LYS A 44 10.80 -1.92 6.82
N LYS A 45 9.46 -1.82 6.91
CA LYS A 45 8.61 -1.00 6.06
C LYS A 45 7.65 -0.16 6.90
N LEU A 46 7.34 1.04 6.43
CA LEU A 46 6.22 1.85 6.92
C LEU A 46 5.22 2.05 5.80
N VAL A 47 3.94 1.77 6.03
CA VAL A 47 2.88 1.99 5.05
C VAL A 47 2.17 3.31 5.33
N LEU A 48 1.98 4.14 4.31
CA LEU A 48 1.36 5.46 4.39
C LEU A 48 0.32 5.62 3.29
N HIS A 49 -0.89 6.04 3.69
CA HIS A 49 -1.90 6.52 2.77
C HIS A 49 -1.51 7.90 2.23
N PRO A 50 -1.45 8.11 0.90
CA PRO A 50 -1.14 9.42 0.32
C PRO A 50 -2.26 10.47 0.53
N SER A 51 -3.46 10.03 0.89
CA SER A 51 -4.63 10.88 1.12
C SER A 51 -5.79 10.13 1.80
N SER A 52 -6.86 10.84 2.13
CA SER A 52 -8.19 10.27 2.37
C SER A 52 -9.23 10.81 1.38
N GLU A 53 -10.29 10.03 1.18
CA GLU A 53 -11.46 10.43 0.37
C GLU A 53 -12.61 11.01 1.20
N PRO A 54 -13.51 11.83 0.60
CA PRO A 54 -13.57 12.23 -0.81
C PRO A 54 -12.60 13.35 -1.21
N ILE A 55 -12.14 13.33 -2.47
CA ILE A 55 -11.37 14.41 -3.10
C ILE A 55 -12.11 14.89 -4.35
N ALA A 56 -12.39 16.19 -4.44
CA ALA A 56 -13.00 16.78 -5.63
C ALA A 56 -11.98 16.95 -6.76
N ASP A 57 -12.43 16.81 -8.01
CA ASP A 57 -11.55 16.93 -9.19
C ASP A 57 -10.81 18.29 -9.25
N ALA A 58 -11.49 19.37 -8.87
CA ALA A 58 -10.91 20.71 -8.83
C ALA A 58 -9.77 20.86 -7.81
N GLU A 59 -9.73 20.02 -6.78
CA GLU A 59 -8.71 20.04 -5.73
C GLU A 59 -7.56 19.07 -6.03
N ARG A 60 -7.82 18.03 -6.83
CA ARG A 60 -6.96 16.84 -6.98
C ARG A 60 -5.50 17.18 -7.26
N GLU A 61 -5.25 18.12 -8.17
CA GLU A 61 -3.89 18.51 -8.52
C GLU A 61 -3.13 19.12 -7.34
N GLN A 62 -3.76 20.04 -6.60
CA GLN A 62 -3.15 20.61 -5.39
C GLN A 62 -2.97 19.57 -4.30
N ARG A 63 -3.91 18.62 -4.17
CA ARG A 63 -3.80 17.49 -3.25
C ARG A 63 -2.58 16.61 -3.57
N ILE A 64 -2.32 16.32 -4.85
CA ILE A 64 -1.12 15.59 -5.30
C ILE A 64 0.15 16.33 -4.89
N LEU A 65 0.24 17.63 -5.19
CA LEU A 65 1.40 18.44 -4.82
C LEU A 65 1.63 18.48 -3.30
N ASN A 66 0.54 18.60 -2.53
CA ASN A 66 0.61 18.57 -1.07
C ASN A 66 1.07 17.20 -0.54
N SER A 67 0.56 16.10 -1.11
CA SER A 67 0.98 14.73 -0.78
C SER A 67 2.47 14.53 -1.03
N ILE A 68 2.96 14.94 -2.22
CA ILE A 68 4.38 14.87 -2.59
C ILE A 68 5.23 15.63 -1.56
N ALA A 69 4.87 16.86 -1.21
CA ALA A 69 5.63 17.64 -0.24
C ALA A 69 5.64 16.98 1.16
N SER A 70 4.50 16.45 1.62
CA SER A 70 4.39 15.77 2.91
C SER A 70 5.18 14.47 2.97
N ILE A 71 5.15 13.67 1.90
CA ILE A 71 5.96 12.44 1.75
C ILE A 71 7.46 12.79 1.82
N GLY A 72 7.86 13.93 1.26
CA GLY A 72 9.23 14.42 1.32
C GLY A 72 9.76 14.60 2.75
N VAL A 73 8.89 15.01 3.67
CA VAL A 73 9.22 15.13 5.11
C VAL A 73 9.19 13.76 5.79
N LEU A 74 8.12 12.98 5.57
CA LEU A 74 7.91 11.71 6.27
C LEU A 74 8.92 10.63 5.87
N ARG A 75 9.45 10.65 4.63
CA ARG A 75 10.51 9.72 4.21
C ARG A 75 11.80 9.94 5.00
N GLU A 76 12.11 11.17 5.38
CA GLU A 76 13.32 11.50 6.17
C GLU A 76 13.16 10.97 7.60
N ALA A 77 11.98 11.14 8.18
CA ALA A 77 11.64 10.51 9.46
C ALA A 77 11.75 8.97 9.41
N ALA A 78 11.24 8.34 8.34
CA ALA A 78 11.36 6.91 8.14
C ALA A 78 12.83 6.45 8.02
N ALA A 79 13.65 7.20 7.28
CA ALA A 79 15.07 6.92 7.12
C ALA A 79 15.83 6.98 8.45
N CYS A 80 15.48 7.92 9.35
CA CYS A 80 16.08 8.03 10.69
C CYS A 80 15.91 6.76 11.54
N ILE A 81 14.84 6.01 11.35
CA ILE A 81 14.61 4.72 12.04
C ILE A 81 15.05 3.51 11.22
N GLY A 82 15.65 3.72 10.05
CA GLY A 82 16.11 2.65 9.16
C GLY A 82 14.98 1.89 8.44
N ALA A 83 13.78 2.46 8.35
CA ALA A 83 12.63 1.87 7.67
C ALA A 83 12.42 2.48 6.28
N GLU A 84 11.93 1.67 5.34
CA GLU A 84 11.57 2.15 4.00
C GLU A 84 10.09 2.61 3.99
N LEU A 85 9.86 3.86 3.59
CA LEU A 85 8.50 4.38 3.45
C LEU A 85 7.85 3.86 2.16
N CYS A 86 6.68 3.24 2.30
CA CYS A 86 5.88 2.65 1.22
C CYS A 86 4.55 3.39 1.11
N ILE A 87 4.26 3.97 -0.04
CA ILE A 87 2.98 4.64 -0.32
C ILE A 87 2.00 3.61 -0.89
N GLU A 88 0.82 3.55 -0.30
CA GLU A 88 -0.23 2.62 -0.71
C GLU A 88 -1.04 3.15 -1.89
N ASP A 89 -1.36 2.29 -2.85
CA ASP A 89 -2.42 2.58 -3.82
C ASP A 89 -3.78 2.60 -3.11
N LEU A 90 -4.67 3.54 -3.45
CA LEU A 90 -5.93 3.71 -2.72
C LEU A 90 -7.11 3.85 -3.68
N PRO A 91 -8.33 3.43 -3.31
CA PRO A 91 -9.45 3.32 -4.24
C PRO A 91 -10.09 4.67 -4.58
N ARG A 92 -11.00 4.64 -5.57
CA ARG A 92 -12.01 5.67 -5.82
C ARG A 92 -11.44 7.08 -6.02
N THR A 93 -11.67 7.99 -5.07
CA THR A 93 -11.24 9.40 -5.19
C THR A 93 -9.94 9.68 -4.45
N CYS A 94 -9.43 8.74 -3.66
CA CYS A 94 -8.10 8.84 -3.08
C CYS A 94 -7.03 9.08 -4.16
N LEU A 95 -5.92 9.67 -3.74
CA LEU A 95 -4.70 9.74 -4.52
C LEU A 95 -4.04 8.36 -4.59
N GLY A 96 -3.33 8.08 -5.67
CA GLY A 96 -2.71 6.77 -5.91
C GLY A 96 -3.73 5.72 -6.38
N ARG A 97 -4.86 6.14 -6.95
CA ARG A 97 -5.93 5.22 -7.43
C ARG A 97 -5.61 4.42 -8.67
N ASN A 98 -4.46 4.71 -9.26
CA ASN A 98 -3.85 3.91 -10.28
C ASN A 98 -2.33 4.10 -10.29
N SER A 99 -1.66 3.21 -11.02
CA SER A 99 -0.22 3.14 -11.21
C SER A 99 0.37 4.46 -11.70
N ALA A 100 -0.25 5.10 -12.70
CA ALA A 100 0.23 6.36 -13.25
C ALA A 100 0.27 7.49 -12.21
N GLU A 101 -0.79 7.64 -11.42
CA GLU A 101 -0.85 8.65 -10.36
C GLU A 101 0.06 8.31 -9.18
N LEU A 102 0.10 7.05 -8.75
CA LEU A 102 0.97 6.63 -7.65
C LEU A 102 2.45 6.81 -8.02
N LEU A 103 2.84 6.43 -9.23
CA LEU A 103 4.19 6.65 -9.75
C LEU A 103 4.53 8.14 -9.81
N ARG A 104 3.57 9.00 -10.19
CA ARG A 104 3.74 10.46 -10.17
C ARG A 104 3.99 10.98 -8.75
N ILE A 105 3.25 10.48 -7.75
CA ILE A 105 3.39 10.89 -6.35
C ILE A 105 4.77 10.54 -5.79
N ILE A 106 5.32 9.37 -6.15
CA ILE A 106 6.62 8.91 -5.63
C ILE A 106 7.80 9.26 -6.54
N ALA A 107 7.56 9.81 -7.73
CA ALA A 107 8.61 10.12 -8.71
C ALA A 107 9.74 10.99 -8.16
N PRO A 108 9.47 12.03 -7.33
CA PRO A 108 10.54 12.86 -6.76
C PRO A 108 11.44 12.15 -5.74
N TYR A 109 11.03 11.00 -5.21
CA TYR A 109 11.71 10.30 -4.12
C TYR A 109 12.03 8.84 -4.50
N PRO A 110 13.22 8.57 -5.09
CA PRO A 110 13.61 7.22 -5.52
C PRO A 110 13.70 6.19 -4.39
N ASP A 111 13.93 6.66 -3.16
CA ASP A 111 13.97 5.91 -1.91
C ASP A 111 12.58 5.51 -1.39
N VAL A 112 11.51 6.16 -1.84
CA VAL A 112 10.12 5.83 -1.49
C VAL A 112 9.62 4.70 -2.40
N LYS A 113 8.96 3.70 -1.80
CA LYS A 113 8.43 2.52 -2.49
C LYS A 113 6.91 2.46 -2.45
N ILE A 114 6.36 1.38 -2.99
CA ILE A 114 4.91 1.13 -3.09
C ILE A 114 4.53 0.01 -2.12
N CYS A 115 3.47 0.25 -1.35
CA CYS A 115 2.62 -0.80 -0.79
C CYS A 115 1.54 -1.08 -1.84
N PHE A 116 1.52 -2.29 -2.38
CA PHE A 116 0.48 -2.67 -3.33
C PHE A 116 -0.61 -3.45 -2.59
N ASP A 117 -1.79 -2.87 -2.45
CA ASP A 117 -2.97 -3.54 -1.94
C ASP A 117 -3.80 -4.10 -3.10
N THR A 118 -4.01 -5.41 -3.11
CA THR A 118 -4.71 -6.08 -4.20
C THR A 118 -6.21 -5.77 -4.27
N ASN A 119 -6.79 -5.09 -3.29
CA ASN A 119 -8.22 -4.82 -3.18
C ASN A 119 -8.58 -3.36 -3.54
N HIS A 120 -7.61 -2.45 -3.60
CA HIS A 120 -7.85 -1.02 -3.87
C HIS A 120 -8.00 -0.66 -5.37
N LEU A 121 -7.49 -1.49 -6.28
CA LEU A 121 -7.54 -1.20 -7.72
C LEU A 121 -8.93 -1.43 -8.33
N LEU A 122 -9.65 -0.34 -8.53
CA LEU A 122 -10.97 -0.31 -9.20
C LEU A 122 -10.94 0.34 -10.59
N SER A 123 -9.85 1.02 -10.94
CA SER A 123 -9.75 1.79 -12.20
C SER A 123 -8.81 1.18 -13.24
N GLU A 124 -8.03 0.16 -12.86
CA GLU A 124 -7.14 -0.58 -13.77
C GLU A 124 -6.98 -2.04 -13.31
N GLY A 125 -6.35 -2.86 -14.14
CA GLY A 125 -6.09 -4.27 -13.82
C GLY A 125 -4.84 -4.47 -12.96
N LEU A 126 -4.90 -5.41 -12.02
CA LEU A 126 -3.80 -5.77 -11.10
C LEU A 126 -2.49 -6.11 -11.82
N LEU A 127 -2.56 -6.86 -12.93
CA LEU A 127 -1.36 -7.24 -13.68
C LEU A 127 -0.72 -6.04 -14.38
N HIS A 128 -1.54 -5.09 -14.85
CA HIS A 128 -1.05 -3.85 -15.44
C HIS A 128 -0.36 -2.98 -14.39
N PHE A 129 -0.94 -2.87 -13.20
CA PHE A 129 -0.32 -2.16 -12.08
C PHE A 129 1.04 -2.76 -11.70
N VAL A 130 1.13 -4.09 -11.57
CA VAL A 130 2.40 -4.76 -11.26
C VAL A 130 3.44 -4.54 -12.35
N GLU A 131 3.04 -4.57 -13.62
CA GLU A 131 3.94 -4.27 -14.74
C GLU A 131 4.44 -2.82 -14.72
N ALA A 132 3.55 -1.86 -14.49
CA ALA A 132 3.88 -0.43 -14.46
C ALA A 132 4.77 -0.06 -13.27
N CYS A 133 4.47 -0.59 -12.08
CA CYS A 133 5.18 -0.27 -10.85
C CYS A 133 6.46 -1.09 -10.66
N GLY A 134 6.50 -2.32 -11.15
CA GLY A 134 7.71 -3.16 -11.20
C GLY A 134 8.45 -3.25 -9.86
N ASP A 135 9.75 -2.91 -9.89
CA ASP A 135 10.67 -2.97 -8.75
C ASP A 135 10.43 -1.88 -7.69
N ARG A 136 9.46 -0.97 -7.91
CA ARG A 136 8.99 -0.02 -6.90
C ARG A 136 8.09 -0.69 -5.86
N ILE A 137 7.50 -1.86 -6.12
CA ILE A 137 6.66 -2.60 -5.16
C ILE A 137 7.55 -3.27 -4.11
N ALA A 138 7.45 -2.80 -2.85
CA ALA A 138 8.28 -3.28 -1.74
C ALA A 138 7.53 -4.06 -0.67
N THR A 139 6.22 -3.86 -0.56
CA THR A 139 5.33 -4.65 0.30
C THR A 139 3.97 -4.80 -0.38
N VAL A 140 3.22 -5.84 0.00
CA VAL A 140 1.87 -6.07 -0.51
C VAL A 140 0.92 -6.30 0.64
N HIS A 141 -0.28 -5.77 0.52
CA HIS A 141 -1.45 -6.21 1.26
C HIS A 141 -2.30 -7.07 0.33
N VAL A 142 -2.74 -8.22 0.82
CA VAL A 142 -3.45 -9.21 0.01
C VAL A 142 -4.80 -9.53 0.58
N SER A 143 -5.79 -9.29 -0.25
CA SER A 143 -7.16 -9.72 -0.07
C SER A 143 -7.87 -9.81 -1.41
N ASP A 144 -8.95 -10.58 -1.46
CA ASP A 144 -9.72 -10.82 -2.66
C ASP A 144 -10.95 -9.93 -2.72
N TYR A 145 -11.45 -9.71 -3.93
CA TYR A 145 -12.61 -8.87 -4.20
C TYR A 145 -13.30 -9.25 -5.51
N ASP A 146 -14.46 -8.65 -5.76
CA ASP A 146 -15.35 -9.01 -6.87
C ASP A 146 -15.06 -8.25 -8.18
N MET A 147 -13.98 -7.44 -8.19
CA MET A 147 -13.60 -6.49 -9.25
C MET A 147 -14.57 -5.32 -9.44
N ILE A 148 -15.52 -5.14 -8.51
CA ILE A 148 -16.52 -4.07 -8.53
C ILE A 148 -16.24 -3.09 -7.41
N ASP A 149 -16.02 -3.60 -6.20
CA ASP A 149 -15.76 -2.80 -5.01
C ASP A 149 -14.86 -3.58 -4.05
N GLU A 150 -14.34 -2.85 -3.08
CA GLU A 150 -13.52 -3.40 -2.01
C GLU A 150 -14.33 -4.39 -1.17
N ARG A 151 -13.71 -5.52 -0.86
CA ARG A 151 -14.34 -6.61 -0.11
C ARG A 151 -13.48 -7.13 1.03
N HIS A 152 -12.16 -7.03 0.89
CA HIS A 152 -11.18 -7.58 1.82
C HIS A 152 -11.48 -9.04 2.17
N TRP A 153 -11.83 -9.85 1.16
CA TRP A 153 -12.11 -11.27 1.34
C TRP A 153 -10.82 -12.09 1.39
N LEU A 154 -10.93 -13.31 1.91
CA LEU A 154 -9.79 -14.22 1.89
C LEU A 154 -9.44 -14.60 0.43
N PRO A 155 -8.15 -14.65 0.04
CA PRO A 155 -7.72 -15.08 -1.28
C PRO A 155 -8.35 -16.41 -1.74
N GLY A 156 -8.97 -16.38 -2.92
CA GLY A 156 -9.73 -17.46 -3.53
C GLY A 156 -11.25 -17.35 -3.39
N LYS A 157 -11.77 -16.32 -2.69
CA LYS A 157 -13.22 -16.06 -2.59
C LYS A 157 -13.73 -15.00 -3.55
N GLY A 158 -12.84 -14.18 -4.10
CA GLY A 158 -13.17 -13.18 -5.09
C GLY A 158 -12.82 -13.67 -6.49
N LYS A 159 -12.36 -12.73 -7.32
CA LYS A 159 -12.09 -12.98 -8.75
C LYS A 159 -10.64 -12.75 -9.14
N ILE A 160 -9.74 -12.51 -8.19
CA ILE A 160 -8.32 -12.36 -8.51
C ILE A 160 -7.76 -13.67 -9.06
N ASP A 161 -7.10 -13.62 -10.21
CA ASP A 161 -6.24 -14.71 -10.70
C ASP A 161 -4.93 -14.71 -9.90
N TRP A 162 -4.98 -15.32 -8.72
CA TRP A 162 -3.84 -15.39 -7.79
C TRP A 162 -2.58 -16.03 -8.40
N PRO A 163 -2.66 -17.15 -9.15
CA PRO A 163 -1.50 -17.69 -9.84
C PRO A 163 -0.86 -16.69 -10.83
N ALA A 164 -1.65 -15.97 -11.62
CA ALA A 164 -1.12 -14.95 -12.54
C ALA A 164 -0.49 -13.78 -11.78
N LEU A 165 -1.17 -13.27 -10.75
CA LEU A 165 -0.67 -12.16 -9.94
C LEU A 165 0.64 -12.51 -9.23
N TYR A 166 0.72 -13.71 -8.64
CA TYR A 166 1.94 -14.21 -8.00
C TYR A 166 3.10 -14.26 -9.01
N ARG A 167 2.89 -14.82 -10.21
CA ARG A 167 3.91 -14.86 -11.26
C ARG A 167 4.37 -13.46 -11.67
N ALA A 168 3.45 -12.52 -11.81
CA ALA A 168 3.77 -11.14 -12.15
C ALA A 168 4.63 -10.47 -11.06
N LEU A 169 4.26 -10.61 -9.79
CA LEU A 169 5.05 -10.09 -8.66
C LEU A 169 6.45 -10.71 -8.61
N MET A 170 6.59 -12.02 -8.80
CA MET A 170 7.89 -12.69 -8.83
C MET A 170 8.74 -12.21 -10.02
N LYS A 171 8.13 -12.03 -11.20
CA LYS A 171 8.82 -11.48 -12.39
C LYS A 171 9.27 -10.03 -12.18
N ALA A 172 8.47 -9.23 -11.47
CA ALA A 172 8.83 -7.88 -11.04
C ALA A 172 9.91 -7.85 -9.94
N GLY A 173 10.32 -9.01 -9.42
CA GLY A 173 11.39 -9.12 -8.43
C GLY A 173 10.94 -8.97 -6.98
N TYR A 174 9.62 -9.04 -6.70
CA TYR A 174 9.09 -8.97 -5.35
C TYR A 174 9.55 -10.16 -4.50
N LYS A 175 10.09 -9.87 -3.30
CA LYS A 175 10.64 -10.87 -2.37
C LYS A 175 10.11 -10.70 -0.93
N GLY A 176 9.04 -9.91 -0.78
CA GLY A 176 8.48 -9.56 0.53
C GLY A 176 7.44 -10.55 1.05
N VAL A 177 6.77 -10.15 2.13
CA VAL A 177 5.70 -10.91 2.78
C VAL A 177 4.36 -10.60 2.13
N PHE A 178 3.60 -11.64 1.81
CA PHE A 178 2.19 -11.54 1.43
C PHE A 178 1.36 -11.33 2.71
N MET A 179 1.10 -10.06 3.05
CA MET A 179 0.41 -9.68 4.29
C MET A 179 -1.11 -9.68 4.07
N TYR A 180 -1.85 -10.48 4.82
CA TYR A 180 -3.31 -10.44 4.72
C TYR A 180 -3.88 -9.15 5.32
N GLU A 181 -4.78 -8.51 4.58
CA GLU A 181 -5.61 -7.42 5.08
C GLU A 181 -7.08 -7.75 4.85
N LEU A 182 -7.71 -8.37 5.84
CA LEU A 182 -9.05 -8.94 5.69
C LEU A 182 -10.07 -8.17 6.53
N LYS A 183 -11.32 -8.12 6.04
CA LYS A 183 -12.42 -7.61 6.87
C LYS A 183 -12.60 -8.49 8.11
N ARG A 184 -13.15 -7.90 9.18
CA ARG A 184 -13.43 -8.62 10.42
C ARG A 184 -14.29 -9.86 10.18
N GLY A 185 -13.87 -10.99 10.73
CA GLY A 185 -14.60 -12.27 10.65
C GLY A 185 -14.34 -13.06 9.37
N GLU A 186 -13.47 -12.57 8.48
CA GLU A 186 -13.10 -13.26 7.26
C GLU A 186 -11.97 -14.27 7.49
N GLY A 187 -12.17 -15.48 6.97
CA GLY A 187 -11.19 -16.56 7.02
C GLY A 187 -11.14 -17.33 8.34
N SER A 188 -10.81 -18.61 8.23
CA SER A 188 -10.49 -19.53 9.31
C SER A 188 -9.05 -20.03 9.17
N PHE A 189 -8.45 -20.52 10.25
CA PHE A 189 -7.09 -21.07 10.22
C PHE A 189 -6.94 -22.19 9.18
N SER A 190 -7.96 -23.04 9.01
CA SER A 190 -7.95 -24.12 8.02
C SER A 190 -7.97 -23.59 6.58
N GLU A 191 -8.76 -22.54 6.29
CA GLU A 191 -8.77 -21.90 4.98
C GLU A 191 -7.42 -21.24 4.66
N MET A 192 -6.84 -20.52 5.62
CA MET A 192 -5.51 -19.90 5.45
C MET A 192 -4.44 -20.97 5.17
N VAL A 193 -4.43 -22.08 5.93
CA VAL A 193 -3.50 -23.20 5.68
C VAL A 193 -3.68 -23.78 4.28
N ALA A 194 -4.92 -23.95 3.81
CA ALA A 194 -5.19 -24.45 2.47
C ALA A 194 -4.64 -23.50 1.39
N ILE A 195 -4.75 -22.19 1.58
CA ILE A 195 -4.20 -21.18 0.67
C ILE A 195 -2.68 -21.26 0.64
N TYR A 196 -2.01 -21.25 1.79
CA TYR A 196 -0.54 -21.34 1.84
C TYR A 196 -0.02 -22.64 1.22
N LYS A 197 -0.69 -23.77 1.43
CA LYS A 197 -0.32 -25.05 0.78
C LYS A 197 -0.42 -24.95 -0.75
N ARG A 198 -1.48 -24.33 -1.27
CA ARG A 198 -1.64 -24.10 -2.71
C ARG A 198 -0.56 -23.17 -3.25
N MET A 199 -0.34 -22.02 -2.61
CA MET A 199 0.69 -21.05 -3.01
C MET A 199 2.09 -21.68 -3.02
N ALA A 200 2.44 -22.46 -1.99
CA ALA A 200 3.73 -23.16 -1.94
C ALA A 200 3.88 -24.18 -3.07
N THR A 201 2.82 -24.91 -3.39
CA THR A 201 2.82 -25.88 -4.50
C THR A 201 3.00 -25.18 -5.85
N ASP A 202 2.31 -24.07 -6.07
CA ASP A 202 2.41 -23.32 -7.32
C ASP A 202 3.74 -22.61 -7.47
N ALA A 203 4.32 -22.10 -6.38
CA ALA A 203 5.67 -21.52 -6.37
C ALA A 203 6.75 -22.52 -6.82
N VAL A 204 6.62 -23.81 -6.45
CA VAL A 204 7.55 -24.86 -6.90
C VAL A 204 7.44 -25.11 -8.41
N LYS A 205 6.25 -24.97 -9.01
CA LYS A 205 6.05 -25.17 -10.45
C LYS A 205 6.59 -24.03 -11.32
N ILE A 206 6.89 -22.88 -10.72
CA ILE A 206 7.35 -21.67 -11.39
C ILE A 206 8.89 -21.56 -11.37
N ARG A 207 9.57 -22.41 -10.58
CA ARG A 207 11.04 -22.58 -10.61
C ARG A 207 11.47 -23.48 -11.75
#